data_AF-A0A7L1Z5G1-F1
#
_entry.id   AF-A0A7L1Z5G1-F1
#
_cell.length_a   1.000
_cell.length_b   1.000
_cell.length_c   1.000
_cell.angle_alpha   90.00
_cell.angle_beta   90.00
_cell.angle_gamma   90.00
#
_symmetry.space_group_name_H-M   'P 1'
#
loop_
_entity.id
_entity.type
_entity.pdbx_description
1 polymer ?
#
loop_
_entity_poly.entity_id
_entity_poly.type
_entity_poly.pdbx_seq_one_letter_code
_entity_poly.pdbx_strand_id
1 'polypeptide(L)'
;MEGHGWYELPTGTRYRGALRDGVFHGEGELLFPGRGAYRARWHRGVPTQGKFIFADGLEYEERDWHYCDGYDRRFYTEICSGFKPPGIPQLTNLDPPKTIPEGCYDCGDGFYNPETRAVVDYKFRFLRNADDDEHEWILRTCRKAEGGGAERKPKP
;
A
#
# COMPACT_ATOMS: atom_id res chain seq x y z
N MET A 1 -23.53 -10.84 -22.83
CA MET A 1 -22.15 -11.36 -22.92
C MET A 1 -22.03 -12.48 -21.91
N GLU A 2 -21.81 -13.70 -22.38
CA GLU A 2 -21.51 -14.85 -21.52
C GLU A 2 -20.06 -15.29 -21.79
N GLY A 3 -19.36 -15.69 -20.74
CA GLY A 3 -17.97 -16.17 -20.82
C GLY A 3 -17.04 -15.43 -19.86
N HIS A 4 -15.73 -15.63 -20.04
CA HIS A 4 -14.71 -14.93 -19.27
C HIS A 4 -14.30 -13.64 -19.96
N GLY A 5 -14.18 -12.56 -19.18
CA GLY A 5 -13.78 -11.27 -19.72
C GLY A 5 -13.17 -10.37 -18.65
N TRP A 6 -12.88 -9.15 -19.07
CA TRP A 6 -12.41 -8.09 -18.18
C TRP A 6 -13.25 -6.84 -18.41
N TYR A 7 -13.38 -6.02 -17.36
CA TYR A 7 -14.10 -4.76 -17.39
C TYR A 7 -13.32 -3.72 -16.59
N GLU A 8 -13.05 -2.55 -17.17
CA GLU A 8 -12.36 -1.45 -16.50
C GLU A 8 -13.38 -0.40 -16.08
N LEU A 9 -13.45 -0.14 -14.77
CA LEU A 9 -14.30 0.90 -14.21
C LEU A 9 -13.63 2.28 -14.44
N PRO A 10 -14.41 3.38 -14.48
CA PRO A 10 -13.86 4.74 -14.55
C PRO A 10 -12.88 5.08 -13.41
N THR A 11 -12.97 4.37 -12.29
CA THR A 11 -12.05 4.48 -11.14
C THR A 11 -10.68 3.85 -11.39
N GLY A 12 -10.48 3.18 -12.53
CA GLY A 12 -9.28 2.40 -12.87
C GLY A 12 -9.26 0.99 -12.26
N THR A 13 -10.25 0.63 -11.44
CA THR A 13 -10.43 -0.75 -10.97
C THR A 13 -10.77 -1.67 -12.15
N ARG A 14 -10.16 -2.85 -12.20
CA ARG A 14 -10.40 -3.82 -13.28
C ARG A 14 -11.00 -5.10 -12.75
N TYR A 15 -12.17 -5.47 -13.26
CA TYR A 15 -12.69 -6.82 -13.08
C TYR A 15 -12.04 -7.78 -14.07
N ARG A 16 -11.75 -9.00 -13.63
CA ARG A 16 -11.39 -10.14 -14.48
C ARG A 16 -12.10 -11.37 -13.95
N GLY A 17 -12.94 -12.00 -14.77
CA GLY A 17 -13.70 -13.16 -14.32
C GLY A 17 -14.81 -13.57 -15.26
N ALA A 18 -15.67 -14.45 -14.76
CA ALA A 18 -16.85 -14.86 -15.50
C ALA A 18 -17.91 -13.74 -15.53
N LEU A 19 -18.62 -13.66 -16.65
CA LEU A 19 -19.67 -12.71 -16.95
C LEU A 19 -20.90 -13.49 -17.41
N ARG A 20 -22.07 -13.05 -16.97
CA ARG A 20 -23.37 -13.55 -17.43
C ARG A 20 -24.26 -12.35 -17.69
N ASP A 21 -24.87 -12.26 -18.86
CA ASP A 21 -25.69 -11.12 -19.27
C ASP A 21 -25.00 -9.76 -19.12
N GLY A 22 -23.66 -9.72 -19.27
CA GLY A 22 -22.88 -8.50 -19.11
C GLY A 22 -22.66 -8.06 -17.65
N VAL A 23 -23.10 -8.84 -16.66
CA VAL A 23 -22.82 -8.60 -15.23
C VAL A 23 -21.85 -9.63 -14.67
N PHE A 24 -21.14 -9.27 -13.60
CA PHE A 24 -20.20 -10.18 -12.92
C PHE A 24 -20.96 -11.40 -12.38
N HIS A 25 -20.47 -12.60 -12.70
CA HIS A 25 -21.13 -13.83 -12.29
C HIS A 25 -20.11 -14.97 -12.19
N GLY A 26 -20.25 -15.87 -11.21
CA GLY A 26 -19.28 -16.95 -10.98
C GLY A 26 -17.99 -16.45 -10.32
N GLU A 27 -16.86 -17.09 -10.59
CA GLU A 27 -15.57 -16.68 -10.01
C GLU A 27 -14.99 -15.47 -10.75
N GLY A 28 -14.50 -14.48 -9.99
CA GLY A 28 -13.89 -13.29 -10.55
C GLY A 28 -13.12 -12.46 -9.52
N GLU A 29 -12.25 -11.59 -10.01
CA GLU A 29 -11.45 -10.72 -9.16
C GLU A 29 -11.54 -9.25 -9.59
N LEU A 30 -11.64 -8.35 -8.62
CA LEU A 30 -11.45 -6.91 -8.80
C LEU A 30 -10.01 -6.55 -8.47
N LEU A 31 -9.30 -5.96 -9.42
CA LEU A 31 -7.93 -5.47 -9.29
C LEU A 31 -7.96 -3.98 -8.99
N PHE A 32 -7.41 -3.58 -7.85
CA PHE A 32 -7.26 -2.20 -7.41
C PHE A 32 -5.82 -1.75 -7.67
N PRO A 33 -5.57 -0.82 -8.63
CA PRO A 33 -4.22 -0.42 -9.00
C PRO A 33 -3.38 0.01 -7.79
N GLY A 34 -2.30 -0.72 -7.53
CA GLY A 34 -1.36 -0.43 -6.44
C GLY A 34 -1.89 -0.69 -5.02
N ARG A 35 -3.09 -1.25 -4.85
CA ARG A 35 -3.68 -1.51 -3.52
C ARG A 35 -3.87 -2.99 -3.22
N GLY A 36 -4.30 -3.77 -4.21
CA GLY A 36 -4.56 -5.19 -4.03
C GLY A 36 -5.59 -5.75 -4.99
N ALA A 37 -6.13 -6.91 -4.66
CA ALA A 37 -7.19 -7.57 -5.39
C ALA A 37 -8.29 -8.07 -4.44
N TYR A 38 -9.54 -8.03 -4.88
CA TYR A 38 -10.64 -8.69 -4.19
C TYR A 38 -11.12 -9.86 -5.04
N ARG A 39 -10.82 -11.08 -4.58
CA ARG A 39 -11.25 -12.33 -5.24
C ARG A 39 -12.55 -12.78 -4.62
N ALA A 40 -13.57 -12.98 -5.44
CA ALA A 40 -14.89 -13.33 -4.96
C ALA A 40 -15.66 -14.21 -5.94
N ARG A 41 -16.67 -14.88 -5.39
CA ARG A 41 -17.77 -15.42 -6.16
C ARG A 41 -18.85 -14.34 -6.32
N TRP A 42 -19.32 -14.16 -7.54
CA TRP A 42 -20.26 -13.13 -7.95
C TRP A 42 -21.60 -13.75 -8.31
N HIS A 43 -22.68 -13.14 -7.87
CA HIS A 43 -24.03 -13.47 -8.30
C HIS A 43 -24.76 -12.19 -8.72
N ARG A 44 -24.97 -12.05 -10.04
CA ARG A 44 -25.67 -10.90 -10.65
C ARG A 44 -25.05 -9.56 -10.24
N GLY A 45 -23.72 -9.47 -10.30
CA GLY A 45 -22.96 -8.26 -9.95
C GLY A 45 -22.64 -8.11 -8.46
N VAL A 46 -23.21 -8.94 -7.57
CA VAL A 46 -23.01 -8.85 -6.12
C VAL A 46 -22.01 -9.92 -5.65
N PRO A 47 -20.97 -9.58 -4.89
CA PRO A 47 -20.07 -10.58 -4.31
C PRO A 47 -20.78 -11.32 -3.17
N THR A 48 -20.78 -12.65 -3.21
CA THR A 48 -21.40 -13.50 -2.18
C THR A 48 -20.41 -13.96 -1.12
N GLN A 49 -19.16 -14.21 -1.54
CA GLN A 49 -18.04 -14.56 -0.67
C GLN A 49 -16.77 -14.09 -1.36
N GLY A 50 -15.86 -13.48 -0.62
CA GLY A 50 -14.59 -13.06 -1.18
C GLY A 50 -13.55 -12.74 -0.13
N LYS A 51 -12.33 -12.54 -0.62
CA LYS A 51 -11.13 -12.27 0.18
C LYS A 51 -10.39 -11.11 -0.47
N PHE A 52 -9.95 -10.17 0.36
CA PHE A 52 -9.08 -9.11 -0.10
C PHE A 52 -7.63 -9.54 0.08
N ILE A 53 -6.82 -9.33 -0.95
CA ILE A 53 -5.40 -9.63 -0.98
C ILE A 53 -4.71 -8.30 -1.24
N PHE A 54 -3.91 -7.83 -0.29
CA PHE A 54 -3.13 -6.61 -0.43
C PHE A 54 -2.09 -6.74 -1.56
N ALA A 55 -1.56 -5.61 -2.02
CA ALA A 55 -0.62 -5.58 -3.16
C ALA A 55 0.68 -6.38 -2.91
N ASP A 56 1.05 -6.59 -1.65
CA ASP A 56 2.17 -7.41 -1.20
C ASP A 56 1.83 -8.90 -1.05
N GLY A 57 0.57 -9.29 -1.29
CA GLY A 57 0.09 -10.65 -1.18
C GLY A 57 -0.45 -11.02 0.20
N LEU A 58 -0.47 -10.11 1.18
CA LEU A 58 -1.11 -10.36 2.46
C LEU A 58 -2.61 -10.56 2.25
N GLU A 59 -3.15 -11.69 2.68
CA GLU A 59 -4.58 -11.95 2.62
C GLU A 59 -5.24 -11.36 3.88
N TYR A 60 -6.26 -10.52 3.68
CA TYR A 60 -7.03 -9.96 4.78
C TYR A 60 -7.88 -11.02 5.48
N GLU A 61 -7.81 -11.05 6.81
CA GLU A 61 -8.65 -11.90 7.65
C GLU A 61 -9.47 -11.02 8.60
N GLU A 62 -10.79 -11.24 8.63
CA GLU A 62 -11.70 -10.51 9.53
C GLU A 62 -11.52 -10.94 10.99
N ARG A 63 -11.15 -12.20 11.21
CA ARG A 63 -10.93 -12.81 12.53
C ARG A 63 -9.46 -13.21 12.63
N ASP A 64 -8.93 -13.17 13.85
CA ASP A 64 -7.57 -13.61 14.15
C ASP A 64 -6.48 -12.89 13.31
N TRP A 65 -6.69 -11.59 13.06
CA TRP A 65 -5.75 -10.75 12.32
C TRP A 65 -4.45 -10.55 13.09
N HIS A 66 -3.35 -11.12 12.57
CA HIS A 66 -2.04 -11.10 13.21
C HIS A 66 -1.05 -10.08 12.64
N TYR A 67 -1.42 -9.34 11.60
CA TYR A 67 -0.52 -8.36 10.99
C TYR A 67 -0.66 -6.99 11.64
N CYS A 68 0.45 -6.42 12.14
CA CYS A 68 0.45 -5.14 12.86
C CYS A 68 -0.48 -5.12 14.09
N ASP A 69 -0.63 -6.24 14.79
CA ASP A 69 -1.42 -6.36 16.03
C ASP A 69 -0.72 -5.78 17.28
N GLY A 70 0.50 -5.25 17.11
CA GLY A 70 1.33 -4.69 18.18
C GLY A 70 2.23 -5.71 18.89
N TYR A 71 1.95 -7.01 18.75
CA TYR A 71 2.79 -8.09 19.27
C TYR A 71 3.86 -8.50 18.26
N ASP A 72 3.49 -8.61 16.98
CA ASP A 72 4.42 -8.87 15.90
C ASP A 72 4.75 -7.58 15.12
N ARG A 73 6.01 -7.13 15.24
CA ARG A 73 6.50 -5.93 14.55
C ARG A 73 6.95 -6.19 13.10
N ARG A 74 6.94 -7.45 12.65
CA ARG A 74 7.49 -7.82 11.35
C ARG A 74 6.67 -7.22 10.23
N PHE A 75 7.34 -6.72 9.21
CA PHE A 75 6.70 -6.46 7.93
C PHE A 75 6.26 -7.78 7.30
N TYR A 76 5.23 -7.77 6.44
CA TYR A 76 4.70 -9.01 5.86
C TYR A 76 5.77 -9.73 5.05
N THR A 77 6.62 -8.98 4.35
CA THR A 77 7.79 -9.54 3.66
C THR A 77 8.80 -10.21 4.60
N GLU A 78 8.99 -9.70 5.83
CA GLU A 78 9.85 -10.36 6.83
C GLU A 78 9.19 -11.64 7.38
N ILE A 79 7.85 -11.68 7.44
CA ILE A 79 7.11 -12.91 7.79
C ILE A 79 7.33 -13.96 6.69
N CYS A 80 7.23 -13.58 5.41
CA CYS A 80 7.36 -14.50 4.29
C CYS A 80 8.81 -14.92 3.99
N SER A 81 9.77 -14.01 4.12
CA SER A 81 11.16 -14.22 3.66
C SER A 81 12.19 -14.26 4.79
N GLY A 82 11.77 -14.05 6.04
CA GLY A 82 12.66 -14.00 7.19
C GLY A 82 13.35 -12.64 7.37
N PHE A 83 14.16 -12.54 8.42
CA PHE A 83 14.87 -11.31 8.76
C PHE A 83 16.10 -11.07 7.90
N LYS A 84 16.38 -9.80 7.64
CA LYS A 84 17.67 -9.36 7.13
C LYS A 84 18.79 -9.56 8.16
N PRO A 85 20.04 -9.74 7.70
CA PRO A 85 21.21 -9.76 8.58
C PRO A 85 21.28 -8.53 9.51
N PRO A 86 21.91 -8.67 10.69
CA PRO A 86 22.19 -7.55 11.57
C PRO A 86 22.91 -6.41 10.83
N GLY A 87 22.51 -5.17 11.10
CA GLY A 87 23.10 -3.96 10.50
C GLY A 87 22.40 -3.46 9.23
N ILE A 88 21.50 -4.24 8.63
CA ILE A 88 20.70 -3.83 7.47
C ILE A 88 19.20 -4.09 7.71
N PRO A 89 18.59 -3.47 8.73
CA PRO A 89 17.18 -3.70 9.03
C PRO A 89 16.29 -3.27 7.85
N GLN A 90 15.19 -4.00 7.64
CA GLN A 90 14.17 -3.58 6.70
C GLN A 90 13.44 -2.36 7.27
N LEU A 91 13.38 -1.27 6.50
CA LEU A 91 12.79 0.01 6.95
C LEU A 91 11.30 0.12 6.64
N THR A 92 10.86 -0.50 5.55
CA THR A 92 9.48 -0.49 5.08
C THR A 92 9.11 -1.86 4.54
N ASN A 93 7.83 -2.20 4.47
CA ASN A 93 7.37 -3.46 3.87
C ASN A 93 7.82 -3.63 2.40
N LEU A 94 8.06 -2.53 1.67
CA LEU A 94 8.75 -2.57 0.39
C LEU A 94 10.27 -2.56 0.59
N ASP A 95 10.97 -3.49 -0.05
CA ASP A 95 12.43 -3.56 -0.01
C ASP A 95 13.01 -3.70 -1.43
N PRO A 96 13.89 -2.79 -1.89
CA PRO A 96 14.39 -1.60 -1.18
C PRO A 96 13.28 -0.56 -0.94
N PRO A 97 13.41 0.27 0.12
CA PRO A 97 12.45 1.33 0.40
C PRO A 97 12.42 2.36 -0.72
N LYS A 98 11.29 3.07 -0.85
CA LYS A 98 11.17 4.18 -1.82
C LYS A 98 12.18 5.27 -1.48
N THR A 99 12.87 5.77 -2.50
CA THR A 99 13.69 6.98 -2.41
C THR A 99 12.78 8.17 -2.18
N ILE A 100 13.01 8.89 -1.08
CA ILE A 100 12.26 10.10 -0.76
C ILE A 100 13.01 11.29 -1.36
N PRO A 101 12.33 12.22 -2.04
CA PRO A 101 12.96 13.46 -2.50
C PRO A 101 13.61 14.24 -1.35
N GLU A 102 14.69 14.96 -1.64
CA GLU A 102 15.38 15.76 -0.63
C GLU A 102 14.44 16.76 0.06
N GLY A 103 14.60 16.93 1.37
CA GLY A 103 13.74 17.77 2.19
C GLY A 103 12.30 17.26 2.40
N CYS A 104 11.91 16.16 1.74
CA CYS A 104 10.56 15.62 1.80
C CYS A 104 10.43 14.45 2.80
N TYR A 105 9.18 14.10 3.08
CA TYR A 105 8.76 13.02 3.97
C TYR A 105 7.87 12.03 3.21
N ASP A 106 7.91 10.75 3.59
CA ASP A 106 7.03 9.71 3.06
C ASP A 106 5.87 9.47 4.02
N CYS A 107 4.66 9.84 3.60
CA CYS A 107 3.44 9.77 4.39
C CYS A 107 2.67 8.46 4.21
N GLY A 108 3.21 7.51 3.43
CA GLY A 108 2.58 6.22 3.13
C GLY A 108 1.60 6.25 1.94
N ASP A 109 1.06 7.43 1.59
CA ASP A 109 0.26 7.65 0.39
C ASP A 109 0.90 8.61 -0.62
N GLY A 110 2.04 9.20 -0.26
CA GLY A 110 2.74 10.18 -1.07
C GLY A 110 3.96 10.79 -0.40
N PHE A 111 4.60 11.72 -1.11
CA PHE A 111 5.68 12.55 -0.59
C PHE A 111 5.15 13.92 -0.16
N TYR A 112 5.49 14.31 1.06
CA TYR A 112 5.16 15.59 1.65
C TYR A 112 6.35 16.53 1.63
N ASN A 113 6.15 17.76 1.17
CA ASN A 113 7.15 18.83 1.21
C ASN A 113 6.76 19.88 2.28
N PRO A 114 7.58 20.07 3.33
CA PRO A 114 7.28 20.99 4.43
C PRO A 114 7.27 22.47 4.06
N GLU A 115 8.00 22.87 3.01
CA GLU A 115 8.08 24.26 2.56
C GLU A 115 6.81 24.68 1.82
N THR A 116 6.28 23.78 0.98
CA THR A 116 5.08 24.04 0.18
C THR A 116 3.79 23.61 0.87
N ARG A 117 3.89 22.85 1.97
CA ARG A 117 2.76 22.18 2.65
C ARG A 117 1.97 21.23 1.74
N ALA A 118 2.54 20.77 0.62
CA ALA A 118 1.85 19.90 -0.33
C ALA A 118 2.26 18.42 -0.19
N VAL A 119 1.28 17.53 -0.36
CA VAL A 119 1.46 16.09 -0.54
C VAL A 119 1.22 15.76 -2.02
N VAL A 120 2.19 15.08 -2.64
CA VAL A 120 2.07 14.51 -3.98
C VAL A 120 2.12 12.99 -3.90
N ASP A 121 1.45 12.28 -4.80
CA ASP A 121 1.56 10.83 -4.85
C ASP A 121 2.96 10.38 -5.30
N TYR A 122 3.21 9.07 -5.30
CA TYR A 122 4.48 8.51 -5.74
C TYR A 122 4.78 8.68 -7.25
N LYS A 123 3.87 9.30 -8.02
CA LYS A 123 4.05 9.71 -9.43
C LYS A 123 4.13 11.23 -9.56
N PHE A 124 4.31 11.96 -8.45
CA PHE A 124 4.38 13.42 -8.37
C PHE A 124 3.10 14.16 -8.81
N ARG A 125 1.94 13.50 -8.71
CA ARG A 125 0.64 14.15 -8.92
C ARG A 125 0.14 14.71 -7.60
N PHE A 126 -0.35 15.95 -7.62
CA PHE A 126 -0.89 16.61 -6.43
C PHE A 126 -2.02 15.78 -5.80
N LEU A 127 -1.96 15.59 -4.48
CA LEU A 127 -3.02 14.95 -3.70
C LEU A 127 -3.76 15.96 -2.83
N ARG A 128 -3.04 16.67 -1.96
CA ARG A 128 -3.62 17.61 -0.98
C ARG A 128 -2.59 18.60 -0.47
N ASN A 129 -3.05 19.67 0.18
CA ASN A 129 -2.24 20.46 1.10
C ASN A 129 -2.49 19.95 2.53
N ALA A 130 -1.44 19.80 3.32
CA ALA A 130 -1.53 19.42 4.72
C ALA A 130 -1.96 20.63 5.56
N ASP A 131 -2.91 20.41 6.46
CA ASP A 131 -3.22 21.36 7.54
C ASP A 131 -2.11 21.35 8.61
N ASP A 132 -2.27 22.16 9.66
CA ASP A 132 -1.26 22.28 10.70
C ASP A 132 -1.13 21.01 11.55
N ASP A 133 -2.24 20.29 11.78
CA ASP A 133 -2.22 19.04 12.56
C ASP A 133 -1.51 17.92 11.79
N GLU A 134 -1.83 17.76 10.50
CA GLU A 134 -1.16 16.83 9.60
C GLU A 134 0.32 17.20 9.42
N HIS A 135 0.63 18.50 9.27
CA HIS A 135 2.01 18.99 9.20
C HIS A 135 2.85 18.53 10.40
N GLU A 136 2.38 18.85 11.61
CA GLU A 136 3.08 18.52 12.85
C GLU A 136 3.19 17.00 13.04
N TRP A 137 2.15 16.26 12.67
CA TRP A 137 2.19 14.81 12.71
C TRP A 137 3.25 14.25 11.75
N ILE A 138 3.26 14.67 10.48
CA ILE A 138 4.21 14.21 9.47
C ILE A 138 5.66 14.48 9.91
N LEU A 139 5.96 15.71 10.35
CA LEU A 139 7.30 16.07 10.80
C LEU A 139 7.79 15.23 11.98
N ARG A 140 6.87 14.80 12.85
CA ARG A 140 7.18 14.02 14.05
C ARG A 140 7.32 12.53 13.76
N THR A 141 6.51 11.96 12.87
CA THR A 141 6.34 10.51 12.76
C THR A 141 6.75 9.89 11.43
N CYS A 142 6.78 10.66 10.33
CA CYS A 142 7.06 10.12 9.02
C CYS A 142 8.57 9.97 8.74
N ARG A 143 8.91 8.99 7.91
CA ARG A 143 10.27 8.82 7.41
C ARG A 143 10.62 10.00 6.50
N LYS A 144 11.80 10.58 6.68
CA LYS A 144 12.33 11.66 5.85
C LYS A 144 13.40 11.17 4.88
N ALA A 145 13.66 11.95 3.84
CA ALA A 145 14.83 11.76 2.99
C ALA A 145 16.09 11.58 3.84
N GLU A 146 16.92 10.61 3.47
CA GLU A 146 18.24 10.49 4.07
C GLU A 146 19.05 11.73 3.65
N GLY A 147 19.30 12.62 4.62
CA GLY A 147 20.20 13.74 4.39
C GLY A 147 21.57 13.20 4.06
N GLY A 148 22.21 13.74 3.01
CA GLY A 148 23.58 13.38 2.66
C GLY A 148 24.49 13.49 3.89
N GLY A 149 25.02 12.34 4.33
CA GLY A 149 26.16 12.23 5.24
C GLY A 149 26.01 12.88 6.62
N ALA A 150 25.46 12.15 7.59
CA ALA A 150 25.96 12.26 8.96
C ALA A 150 26.71 10.96 9.27
N GLU A 151 28.03 10.97 9.11
CA GLU A 151 28.91 10.01 9.76
C GLU A 151 28.48 9.88 11.22
N ARG A 152 27.94 8.73 11.60
CA ARG A 152 27.81 8.39 13.01
C ARG A 152 29.23 8.19 13.54
N LYS A 153 29.85 9.27 14.02
CA LYS A 153 31.06 9.14 14.84
C LYS A 153 30.68 8.28 16.06
N PRO A 154 31.37 7.16 16.30
CA PRO A 154 31.12 6.38 17.51
C PRO A 154 31.38 7.29 18.71
N LYS A 155 30.47 7.25 19.69
CA LYS A 155 30.67 7.94 20.97
C LYS A 155 31.89 7.32 21.69
N PRO A 156 32.67 8.14 22.41
CA PRO A 156 33.86 7.69 23.14
C PRO A 156 33.54 6.67 24.23
#